data_AF-A0A0Q9X2I6-F1
#
_entry.id   AF-A0A0Q9X2I6-F1
#
_cell.length_a   1.000
_cell.length_b   1.000
_cell.length_c   1.000
_cell.angle_alpha   90.00
_cell.angle_beta   90.00
_cell.angle_gamma   90.00
#
_symmetry.space_group_name_H-M   'P 1'
#
loop_
_entity.id
_entity.type
_entity.pdbx_description
1 polymer ?
#
loop_
_entity_poly.entity_id
_entity_poly.type
_entity_poly.pdbx_seq_one_letter_code
_entity_poly.pdbx_strand_id
1 'polypeptide(L)'
;MKKSVGFIPLRKGSKGIPDDEGIFNDVSQNYASTKVKALPRSQKSASDTASTEFAMIEFAKQIEYDFDIICLLQATSPLTTTKDINAALVKMENVEIDSLVSVVRTHRFIWNEDGTPQNYDIYNRPRRQDFNGLLIEN
;
A
#
# COMPACT_ATOMS: atom_id res chain seq x y z
N MET A 1 -13.96 -16.07 10.89
CA MET A 1 -13.36 -14.89 10.22
C MET A 1 -11.87 -15.13 10.18
N LYS A 2 -11.24 -14.96 9.01
CA LYS A 2 -9.79 -15.11 8.89
C LYS A 2 -9.11 -14.05 9.76
N LYS A 3 -7.99 -14.40 10.39
CA LYS A 3 -7.17 -13.47 11.19
C LYS A 3 -6.47 -12.50 10.24
N SER A 4 -6.84 -11.23 10.27
CA SER A 4 -6.22 -10.20 9.43
C SER A 4 -5.32 -9.28 10.24
N VAL A 5 -4.20 -8.86 9.65
CA VAL A 5 -3.29 -7.88 10.24
C VAL A 5 -3.02 -6.73 9.25
N GLY A 6 -3.07 -5.50 9.75
CA GLY A 6 -2.64 -4.33 9.01
C GLY A 6 -1.16 -4.08 9.23
N PHE A 7 -0.43 -3.80 8.15
CA PHE A 7 1.00 -3.48 8.18
C PHE A 7 1.24 -2.13 7.51
N ILE A 8 1.81 -1.19 8.26
CA ILE A 8 2.21 0.14 7.76
C ILE A 8 3.74 0.21 7.79
N PRO A 9 4.43 0.04 6.64
CA PRO A 9 5.86 0.28 6.59
C PRO A 9 6.12 1.77 6.64
N LEU A 10 6.92 2.19 7.61
CA LEU A 10 7.49 3.53 7.63
C LEU A 10 8.78 3.51 6.83
N ARG A 11 9.16 4.58 6.14
CA ARG A 11 10.49 4.73 5.56
C ARG A 11 11.13 5.96 6.17
N LYS A 12 12.39 5.83 6.58
CA LYS A 12 13.23 6.96 6.92
C LYS A 12 13.34 7.85 5.67
N GLY A 13 13.13 9.17 5.80
CA GLY A 13 13.51 10.11 4.74
C GLY A 13 12.40 10.83 3.95
N SER A 14 11.12 10.73 4.33
CA SER A 14 10.16 11.74 3.86
C SER A 14 10.39 13.02 4.67
N LYS A 15 10.83 14.11 4.03
CA LYS A 15 11.11 15.40 4.70
C LYS A 15 9.97 15.77 5.65
N GLY A 16 10.27 15.89 6.95
CA GLY A 16 9.32 16.28 7.99
C GLY A 16 8.69 15.13 8.80
N ILE A 17 9.05 13.87 8.55
CA ILE A 17 8.63 12.73 9.38
C ILE A 17 9.74 12.44 10.43
N PRO A 18 9.40 12.23 11.72
CA PRO A 18 10.36 11.78 12.74
C PRO A 18 11.09 10.50 12.30
N ASP A 19 12.28 10.24 12.82
CA ASP A 19 12.96 8.98 12.54
C ASP A 19 12.18 7.77 13.09
N ASP A 20 12.51 6.57 12.59
CA ASP A 20 11.82 5.32 12.95
C ASP A 20 11.75 5.10 14.47
N GLU A 21 12.76 5.56 15.22
CA GLU A 21 12.83 5.43 16.68
C GLU A 21 11.85 6.41 17.37
N GLY A 22 11.76 7.65 16.91
CA GLY A 22 10.79 8.63 17.40
C GLY A 22 9.35 8.15 17.20
N ILE A 23 9.01 7.62 16.02
CA ILE A 23 7.66 7.10 15.75
C ILE A 23 7.40 5.84 16.59
N PHE A 24 8.38 4.94 16.70
CA PHE A 24 8.25 3.75 17.54
C PHE A 24 7.92 4.12 18.98
N ASN A 25 8.66 5.06 19.56
CA ASN A 25 8.47 5.52 20.93
C ASN A 25 7.11 6.21 21.10
N ASP A 26 6.72 7.09 20.17
CA ASP A 26 5.44 7.78 20.24
C ASP A 26 4.25 6.80 20.16
N VAL A 27 4.26 5.85 19.22
CA VAL A 27 3.20 4.85 19.10
C VAL A 27 3.18 3.94 20.33
N SER A 28 4.35 3.53 20.85
CA SER A 28 4.42 2.62 21.99
C SER A 28 3.99 3.27 23.31
N GLN A 29 4.19 4.58 23.47
CA GLN A 29 3.93 5.28 24.73
C GLN A 29 2.61 6.06 24.72
N ASN A 30 2.25 6.67 23.59
CA ASN A 30 1.15 7.63 23.50
C ASN A 30 -0.07 7.09 22.74
N TYR A 31 0.06 6.00 21.98
CA TYR A 31 -1.07 5.42 21.25
C TYR A 31 -1.79 4.35 22.07
N ALA A 32 -2.91 4.73 22.70
CA ALA A 32 -3.63 3.90 23.69
C ALA A 32 -4.36 2.65 23.14
N SER A 33 -4.20 2.30 21.85
CA SER A 33 -4.91 1.18 21.25
C SER A 33 -4.14 -0.13 21.40
N THR A 34 -4.75 -1.12 22.05
CA THR A 34 -4.21 -2.48 22.14
C THR A 34 -4.16 -3.22 20.81
N LYS A 35 -4.83 -2.68 19.78
CA LYS A 35 -4.85 -3.23 18.41
C LYS A 35 -3.68 -2.76 17.56
N VAL A 36 -2.96 -1.73 17.98
CA VAL A 36 -1.80 -1.18 17.26
C VAL A 36 -0.56 -1.53 18.05
N LYS A 37 0.45 -2.05 17.35
CA LYS A 37 1.75 -2.38 17.93
C LYS A 37 2.83 -1.80 17.03
N ALA A 38 3.75 -1.05 17.63
CA ALA A 38 4.97 -0.67 16.95
C ALA A 38 5.91 -1.87 16.97
N LEU A 39 6.55 -2.16 15.84
CA LEU A 39 7.57 -3.20 15.73
C LEU A 39 8.83 -2.58 15.13
N PRO A 40 9.99 -2.74 15.78
CA PRO A 40 11.23 -2.21 15.25
C PRO A 40 11.64 -3.01 14.01
N ARG A 41 12.13 -2.30 13.00
CA ARG A 41 12.71 -2.93 11.80
C ARG A 41 14.21 -3.05 11.94
N SER A 42 14.78 -4.07 11.31
CA SER A 42 16.22 -4.18 11.15
C SER A 42 16.76 -3.00 10.34
N GLN A 43 18.02 -2.61 10.57
CA GLN A 43 18.69 -1.60 9.75
C GLN A 43 18.71 -1.96 8.26
N LYS A 44 18.62 -3.26 7.93
CA LYS A 44 18.60 -3.75 6.55
C LYS A 44 17.28 -3.46 5.85
N SER A 45 16.13 -3.60 6.53
CA SER A 45 14.81 -3.31 5.93
C SER A 45 14.38 -1.85 6.06
N ALA A 46 15.08 -1.09 6.90
CA ALA A 46 14.89 0.34 7.07
C ALA A 46 15.74 1.21 6.12
N SER A 47 16.51 0.61 5.19
CA SER A 47 17.30 1.38 4.22
C SER A 47 16.45 1.96 3.09
N ASP A 48 16.94 3.03 2.45
CA ASP A 48 16.27 3.68 1.31
C ASP A 48 16.14 2.75 0.08
N THR A 49 16.99 1.72 0.01
CA THR A 49 17.03 0.72 -1.06
C THR A 49 16.24 -0.54 -0.74
N ALA A 50 15.72 -0.67 0.49
CA ALA A 50 14.94 -1.83 0.88
C ALA A 50 13.56 -1.82 0.19
N SER A 51 13.23 -2.95 -0.42
CA SER A 51 11.93 -3.12 -1.05
C SER A 51 10.82 -3.24 0.01
N THR A 52 9.60 -2.85 -0.36
CA THR A 52 8.45 -2.98 0.54
C THR A 52 8.17 -4.45 0.86
N GLU A 53 8.38 -5.35 -0.11
CA GLU A 53 8.25 -6.80 0.06
C GLU A 53 9.21 -7.33 1.12
N PHE A 54 10.45 -6.84 1.16
CA PHE A 54 11.40 -7.26 2.19
C PHE A 54 10.93 -6.87 3.59
N ALA A 55 10.38 -5.66 3.75
CA ALA A 55 9.82 -5.21 5.02
C ALA A 55 8.59 -6.06 5.44
N MET A 56 7.73 -6.43 4.48
CA MET A 56 6.58 -7.31 4.74
C MET A 56 7.02 -8.70 5.19
N ILE A 57 8.04 -9.29 4.55
CA ILE A 57 8.57 -10.61 4.92
C ILE A 57 9.22 -10.55 6.31
N GLU A 58 9.99 -9.50 6.60
CA GLU A 58 10.58 -9.32 7.94
C GLU A 58 9.48 -9.20 9.01
N PHE A 59 8.48 -8.36 8.77
CA PHE A 59 7.32 -8.24 9.65
C PHE A 59 6.63 -9.58 9.88
N ALA A 60 6.33 -10.32 8.81
CA ALA A 60 5.67 -11.61 8.90
C ALA A 60 6.47 -12.60 9.75
N LYS A 61 7.80 -12.63 9.60
CA LYS A 61 8.69 -13.44 10.44
C LYS A 61 8.67 -13.01 11.91
N GLN A 62 8.69 -11.70 12.19
CA GLN A 62 8.69 -11.18 13.57
C GLN A 62 7.42 -11.56 14.35
N ILE A 63 6.29 -11.69 13.66
CA ILE A 63 5.03 -12.15 14.27
C ILE A 63 4.76 -13.64 14.01
N GLU A 64 5.78 -14.41 13.64
CA GLU A 64 5.70 -15.87 13.42
C GLU A 64 4.62 -16.31 12.42
N TYR A 65 4.33 -15.46 11.42
CA TYR A 65 3.26 -15.66 10.44
C TYR A 65 1.87 -15.86 11.08
N ASP A 66 1.64 -15.26 12.24
CA ASP A 66 0.40 -15.38 13.01
C ASP A 66 -0.75 -14.52 12.43
N PHE A 67 -1.11 -14.79 11.16
CA PHE A 67 -2.19 -14.17 10.41
C PHE A 67 -2.59 -15.03 9.20
N ASP A 68 -3.84 -14.89 8.76
CA ASP A 68 -4.34 -15.45 7.50
C ASP A 68 -4.28 -14.44 6.35
N ILE A 69 -4.43 -13.15 6.66
CA ILE A 69 -4.44 -12.05 5.67
C ILE A 69 -3.53 -10.93 6.18
N ILE A 70 -2.57 -10.50 5.35
CA ILE A 70 -1.79 -9.28 5.57
C ILE A 70 -2.27 -8.16 4.64
N CYS A 71 -2.59 -7.00 5.21
CA CYS A 71 -2.98 -5.82 4.47
C CYS A 71 -1.86 -4.78 4.56
N LEU A 72 -1.14 -4.56 3.45
CA LEU A 72 -0.19 -3.45 3.32
C LEU A 72 -0.96 -2.14 3.21
N LEU A 73 -0.73 -1.21 4.13
CA LEU A 73 -1.33 0.11 4.16
C LEU A 73 -0.23 1.18 4.09
N GLN A 74 -0.23 2.00 3.04
CA GLN A 74 0.77 3.05 2.87
C GLN A 74 0.28 4.38 3.44
N ALA A 75 1.08 5.00 4.32
CA ALA A 75 0.75 6.29 4.93
C ALA A 75 0.59 7.44 3.90
N THR A 76 1.13 7.26 2.69
CA THR A 76 0.99 8.20 1.57
C THR A 76 -0.39 8.19 0.91
N SER A 77 -1.28 7.27 1.31
CA SER A 77 -2.65 7.17 0.81
C SER A 77 -3.66 7.45 1.95
N PRO A 78 -3.62 8.66 2.56
CA PRO A 78 -4.30 8.98 3.83
C PRO A 78 -5.83 9.01 3.74
N LEU A 79 -6.37 9.00 2.52
CA LEU A 79 -7.83 8.98 2.28
C LEU A 79 -8.41 7.56 2.25
N THR A 80 -7.58 6.53 2.42
CA THR A 80 -8.06 5.15 2.54
C THR A 80 -8.88 5.01 3.80
N THR A 81 -10.15 4.62 3.66
CA THR A 81 -11.09 4.54 4.79
C THR A 81 -11.20 3.11 5.33
N THR A 82 -11.75 2.98 6.54
CA THR A 82 -12.09 1.67 7.10
C THR A 82 -13.10 0.90 6.25
N LYS A 83 -13.99 1.61 5.54
CA LYS A 83 -14.96 1.01 4.61
C LYS A 83 -14.25 0.32 3.45
N ASP A 84 -13.19 0.93 2.91
CA ASP A 84 -12.43 0.39 1.78
C ASP A 84 -11.69 -0.90 2.21
N ILE A 85 -11.04 -0.86 3.38
CA ILE A 85 -10.33 -2.02 3.95
C ILE A 85 -11.31 -3.17 4.21
N ASN A 86 -12.45 -2.89 4.84
CA ASN A 86 -13.45 -3.92 5.13
C ASN A 86 -14.02 -4.53 3.85
N ALA A 87 -14.27 -3.73 2.81
CA ALA A 87 -14.73 -4.25 1.53
C ALA A 87 -13.68 -5.16 0.85
N ALA A 88 -12.40 -4.81 0.95
CA ALA A 88 -11.31 -5.64 0.46
C ALA A 88 -11.23 -6.99 1.20
N LEU A 89 -11.33 -6.97 2.53
CA LEU A 89 -11.33 -8.19 3.36
C LEU A 89 -12.53 -9.10 3.02
N VAL A 90 -13.74 -8.53 2.92
CA VAL A 90 -14.94 -9.28 2.51
C VAL A 90 -14.75 -9.91 1.13
N LYS A 91 -14.11 -9.21 0.18
CA LYS A 91 -13.84 -9.77 -1.15
C LYS A 91 -12.81 -10.90 -1.11
N MET A 92 -11.75 -10.77 -0.33
CA MET A 92 -10.75 -11.83 -0.10
C MET A 92 -11.33 -13.07 0.58
N GLU A 93 -12.36 -12.90 1.41
CA GLU A 93 -13.03 -14.04 2.09
C GLU A 93 -14.05 -14.75 1.18
N ASN A 94 -14.71 -14.03 0.27
CA ASN A 94 -15.80 -14.56 -0.56
C ASN A 94 -15.38 -14.96 -1.98
N VAL A 95 -14.17 -14.64 -2.41
CA VAL A 95 -13.64 -14.97 -3.73
C VAL A 95 -12.34 -15.75 -3.54
N GLU A 96 -12.15 -16.81 -4.32
CA GLU A 96 -10.88 -17.56 -4.35
C GLU A 96 -9.80 -16.74 -5.07
N ILE A 97 -9.13 -15.87 -4.32
CA ILE A 97 -8.00 -15.05 -4.75
C ILE A 97 -6.89 -15.07 -3.68
N ASP A 98 -5.64 -15.03 -4.13
CA ASP A 98 -4.47 -14.97 -3.25
C ASP A 98 -4.09 -13.54 -2.85
N SER A 99 -4.43 -12.55 -3.69
CA SER A 99 -4.07 -11.15 -3.47
C SER A 99 -5.07 -10.17 -4.08
N LEU A 100 -5.08 -8.95 -3.54
CA LEU A 100 -5.92 -7.84 -3.98
C LEU A 100 -5.13 -6.53 -3.87
N VAL A 101 -5.26 -5.67 -4.87
CA VAL A 101 -4.64 -4.34 -4.90
C VAL A 101 -5.70 -3.26 -5.11
N SER A 102 -5.54 -2.11 -4.44
CA SER A 102 -6.37 -0.93 -4.65
C SER A 102 -5.87 -0.13 -5.85
N VAL A 103 -6.77 0.26 -6.75
CA VAL A 103 -6.44 1.02 -7.96
C VAL A 103 -7.40 2.18 -8.18
N VAL A 104 -6.93 3.21 -8.88
CA VAL A 104 -7.72 4.35 -9.33
C VAL A 104 -7.80 4.36 -10.85
N ARG A 105 -8.98 4.69 -11.39
CA ARG A 105 -9.16 4.85 -12.83
C ARG A 105 -8.68 6.23 -13.29
N THR A 106 -7.71 6.24 -14.19
CA THR A 106 -7.19 7.45 -14.85
C THR A 106 -7.58 7.51 -16.32
N HIS A 107 -7.72 8.71 -16.86
CA HIS A 107 -8.02 8.94 -18.29
C HIS A 107 -6.92 9.79 -18.94
N ARG A 108 -5.67 9.58 -18.53
CA ARG A 108 -4.51 10.26 -19.09
C ARG A 108 -4.10 9.60 -20.41
N PHE A 109 -3.68 10.43 -21.35
CA PHE A 109 -3.01 9.98 -22.57
C PHE A 109 -1.53 9.81 -22.27
N ILE A 110 -1.04 8.58 -22.40
CA ILE A 110 0.34 8.23 -22.06
C ILE A 110 1.13 8.10 -23.37
N TRP A 111 2.36 8.60 -23.33
CA TRP A 111 3.30 8.57 -24.44
C TRP A 111 4.57 7.85 -23.99
N ASN A 112 5.18 7.10 -24.89
CA ASN A 112 6.50 6.54 -24.72
C ASN A 112 7.57 7.64 -24.84
N GLU A 113 8.79 7.36 -24.38
CA GLU A 113 9.93 8.31 -24.50
C GLU A 113 10.28 8.64 -25.95
N ASP A 114 10.01 7.73 -26.88
CA ASP A 114 10.21 7.92 -28.32
C ASP A 114 9.13 8.78 -29.00
N GLY A 115 8.14 9.27 -28.23
CA GLY A 115 7.06 10.10 -28.73
C GLY A 115 5.94 9.33 -29.43
N THR A 116 5.83 8.01 -29.27
CA THR A 116 4.67 7.23 -29.74
C THR A 116 3.56 7.14 -28.68
N PRO A 117 2.27 7.12 -29.05
CA PRO A 117 1.18 7.03 -28.09
C PRO A 117 1.05 5.60 -27.54
N GLN A 118 0.92 5.46 -26.22
CA GLN A 118 0.89 4.14 -25.57
C GLN A 118 -0.53 3.58 -25.43
N ASN A 119 -1.53 4.43 -25.19
CA ASN A 119 -2.88 3.98 -24.81
C ASN A 119 -4.03 4.61 -25.60
N TYR A 120 -3.75 5.24 -26.73
CA TYR A 120 -4.75 5.86 -27.60
C TYR A 120 -4.22 6.08 -29.02
N ASP A 121 -5.12 6.34 -29.97
CA ASP A 121 -4.77 6.78 -31.32
C ASP A 121 -4.75 8.31 -31.41
N ILE A 122 -3.64 8.88 -31.87
CA ILE A 122 -3.47 10.34 -32.01
C ILE A 122 -4.33 10.94 -33.12
N TYR A 123 -4.66 10.16 -34.16
CA TYR A 123 -5.49 10.62 -35.28
C TYR A 123 -6.98 10.52 -34.96
N ASN A 124 -7.34 9.70 -33.97
CA ASN A 124 -8.70 9.51 -33.48
C ASN A 124 -8.77 9.71 -31.97
N ARG A 125 -8.29 10.86 -31.48
CA ARG A 125 -8.18 11.14 -30.05
C ARG A 125 -9.56 11.09 -29.36
N PRO A 126 -9.80 10.11 -28.46
CA PRO A 126 -11.12 9.95 -27.86
C PRO A 126 -11.40 11.05 -26.83
N ARG A 127 -12.69 11.34 -26.62
CA ARG A 127 -13.12 12.16 -25.47
C ARG A 127 -13.07 11.31 -24.20
N ARG A 128 -13.04 11.96 -23.03
CA ARG A 128 -12.91 11.26 -21.75
C ARG A 128 -14.02 10.23 -21.49
N GLN A 129 -15.26 10.52 -21.92
CA GLN A 129 -16.40 9.62 -21.79
C GLN A 129 -16.36 8.42 -22.74
N ASP A 130 -15.61 8.51 -23.83
CA ASP A 130 -15.49 7.46 -24.85
C ASP A 130 -14.21 6.62 -24.62
N PHE A 131 -13.50 6.87 -23.52
CA PHE A 131 -12.23 6.25 -23.19
C PHE A 131 -12.32 5.56 -21.84
N ASN A 132 -12.16 4.24 -21.81
CA ASN A 132 -12.24 3.47 -20.55
C ASN A 132 -11.11 3.81 -19.55
N GLY A 133 -10.02 4.43 -20.03
CA GLY A 133 -8.88 4.79 -19.21
C GLY A 133 -8.01 3.60 -18.81
N LEU A 134 -7.12 3.85 -17.86
CA LEU A 134 -6.24 2.85 -17.26
C LEU A 134 -6.50 2.76 -15.75
N LEU A 135 -6.12 1.64 -15.15
CA LEU A 135 -6.09 1.47 -13.70
C LEU A 135 -4.64 1.67 -13.23
N ILE A 136 -4.44 2.50 -12.21
CA ILE A 136 -3.14 2.75 -11.57
C ILE A 136 -3.26 2.37 -10.10
N GLU A 137 -2.29 1.64 -9.58
CA GLU A 137 -2.16 1.34 -8.15
C GLU A 137 -2.08 2.62 -7.30
N ASN A 138 -2.65 2.56 -6.10
CA ASN A 138 -2.79 3.70 -5.20
C ASN A 138 -1.62 3.87 -4.22
#